data_AF-A0A3A5VAJ5-F1
#
_entry.id   AF-A0A3A5VAJ5-F1
#
_cell.length_a   1.000
_cell.length_b   1.000
_cell.length_c   1.000
_cell.angle_alpha   90.00
_cell.angle_beta   90.00
_cell.angle_gamma   90.00
#
_symmetry.space_group_name_H-M   'P 1'
#
loop_
_entity.id
_entity.type
_entity.pdbx_description
1 polymer ?
#
loop_
_entity_poly.entity_id
_entity_poly.type
_entity_poly.pdbx_seq_one_letter_code
_entity_poly.pdbx_strand_id
1 'polypeptide(L)'
;MSEAGPFKRLLSYMRPHRGTIRLASFCSILNKIWDLAPPLLIGLAVDVVVLREDSLLASMGVEDPWHQLVLLSVLTFLIWGLESLFEYFYGVLWRNLAQTVQHELRLDTFDHVQQQGMAWFDERQKGDILAILNDDINQLERFLDKGANDLLQVSTTVIVVGAVFLLISWQVALFAVLPIPIIVWGSFRYQRSLEPRYARVRDAAGRMNALLENDLSGMSTVQSFTAEAHELARVEVLSEDYRAANREAIRLSAAFTPLIRMAILVGFTATLLLGGWLTLEGTLAIGAYSVLVFMTQRLLWPL
;
A
#
# COMPACT_ATOMS: atom_id res chain seq x y z
N MET A 1 26.11 4.45 -20.42
CA MET A 1 25.69 4.63 -19.00
C MET A 1 25.14 3.30 -18.53
N SER A 2 25.68 2.73 -17.44
CA SER A 2 25.34 1.38 -16.95
C SER A 2 23.83 1.11 -16.94
N GLU A 3 23.44 -0.07 -17.44
CA GLU A 3 22.10 -0.68 -17.39
C GLU A 3 21.62 -0.95 -15.95
N ALA A 4 21.70 0.04 -15.08
CA ALA A 4 21.07 0.00 -13.78
C ALA A 4 19.60 0.33 -13.98
N GLY A 5 18.72 -0.63 -13.67
CA GLY A 5 17.27 -0.40 -13.70
C GLY A 5 16.87 0.87 -12.92
N PRO A 6 15.73 1.50 -13.25
CA PRO A 6 15.32 2.81 -12.70
C PRO A 6 15.39 2.87 -11.17
N PHE A 7 15.03 1.78 -10.50
CA PHE A 7 15.08 1.66 -9.04
C PHE A 7 16.50 1.74 -8.47
N LYS A 8 17.48 1.15 -9.15
CA LYS A 8 18.89 1.19 -8.72
C LYS A 8 19.48 2.58 -8.90
N ARG A 9 19.03 3.33 -9.92
CA ARG A 9 19.39 4.75 -10.10
C ARG A 9 18.82 5.62 -8.97
N LEU A 10 17.55 5.43 -8.61
CA LEU A 10 16.93 6.11 -7.47
C LEU A 10 17.67 5.81 -6.15
N LEU A 11 17.97 4.54 -5.88
CA LEU A 11 18.76 4.14 -4.70
C LEU A 11 20.20 4.70 -4.71
N SER A 12 20.76 4.94 -5.89
CA SER A 12 22.07 5.58 -6.01
C SER A 12 22.01 7.10 -5.76
N TYR A 13 20.92 7.74 -6.17
CA TYR A 13 20.66 9.16 -5.92
C TYR A 13 20.44 9.41 -4.43
N MET A 14 19.65 8.57 -3.77
CA MET A 14 19.36 8.66 -2.34
C MET A 14 20.51 8.18 -1.43
N ARG A 15 21.71 7.94 -1.97
CA ARG A 15 22.89 7.53 -1.18
C ARG A 15 23.23 8.48 -0.02
N PRO A 16 23.17 9.81 -0.18
CA PRO A 16 23.43 10.75 0.92
C PRO A 16 22.44 10.55 2.10
N HIS A 17 21.20 10.17 1.78
CA HIS A 17 20.10 10.02 2.75
C HIS A 17 19.97 8.62 3.35
N ARG A 18 20.98 7.75 3.18
CA ARG A 18 20.96 6.35 3.68
C ARG A 18 20.72 6.22 5.18
N GLY A 19 21.20 7.19 5.97
CA GLY A 19 20.97 7.21 7.41
C GLY A 19 19.47 7.32 7.72
N THR A 20 18.82 8.33 7.14
CA THR A 20 17.38 8.58 7.27
C THR A 20 16.56 7.40 6.76
N ILE A 21 16.90 6.83 5.60
CA ILE A 21 16.19 5.65 5.05
C ILE A 21 16.27 4.46 6.00
N ARG A 22 17.46 4.16 6.54
CA ARG A 22 17.64 3.04 7.47
C ARG A 22 16.88 3.25 8.76
N LEU A 23 16.93 4.46 9.32
CA LEU A 23 16.18 4.80 10.53
C LEU A 23 14.67 4.74 10.30
N ALA A 24 14.18 5.31 9.20
CA ALA A 24 12.78 5.28 8.82
C ALA A 24 12.28 3.84 8.64
N SER A 25 13.05 3.03 7.90
CA SER A 25 12.73 1.61 7.68
C SER A 25 12.72 0.82 8.99
N PHE A 26 13.67 1.09 9.89
CA PHE A 26 13.72 0.46 11.20
C PHE A 26 12.51 0.83 12.05
N CYS A 27 12.13 2.11 12.10
CA CYS A 27 10.93 2.58 12.78
C CYS A 27 9.65 1.97 12.17
N SER A 28 9.55 1.87 10.84
CA SER A 28 8.43 1.22 10.15
C SER A 28 8.29 -0.27 10.55
N ILE A 29 9.41 -1.00 10.59
CA ILE A 29 9.42 -2.42 10.99
C ILE A 29 9.03 -2.57 12.46
N LEU A 30 9.60 -1.75 13.35
CA LEU A 30 9.24 -1.79 14.77
C LEU A 30 7.78 -1.44 15.01
N ASN A 31 7.28 -0.37 14.39
CA ASN A 31 5.85 -0.05 14.44
C ASN A 31 5.02 -1.26 14.02
N LYS A 32 5.36 -1.92 12.91
CA LYS A 32 4.58 -3.05 12.42
C LYS A 32 4.62 -4.26 13.36
N ILE A 33 5.74 -4.49 14.04
CA ILE A 33 5.83 -5.53 15.09
C ILE A 33 4.88 -5.21 16.25
N TRP A 34 4.83 -3.96 16.70
CA TRP A 34 3.91 -3.56 17.77
C TRP A 34 2.44 -3.59 17.34
N ASP A 35 2.12 -3.20 16.10
CA ASP A 35 0.76 -3.27 15.53
C ASP A 35 0.25 -4.73 15.43
N LEU A 36 1.15 -5.69 15.27
CA LEU A 36 0.83 -7.12 15.21
C LEU A 36 0.79 -7.79 16.60
N ALA A 37 1.19 -7.13 17.68
CA ALA A 37 1.18 -7.72 19.01
C ALA A 37 -0.22 -7.93 19.64
N PRO A 38 -1.25 -7.09 19.41
CA PRO A 38 -2.55 -7.22 20.10
C PRO A 38 -3.23 -8.59 19.96
N PRO A 39 -3.26 -9.27 18.80
CA PRO A 39 -3.78 -10.64 18.72
C PRO A 39 -3.09 -11.64 19.66
N LEU A 40 -1.78 -11.50 19.91
CA LEU A 40 -1.05 -12.33 20.87
C LEU A 40 -1.53 -12.07 22.30
N LEU A 41 -1.74 -10.79 22.65
CA LEU A 41 -2.27 -10.40 23.96
C LEU A 41 -3.69 -10.93 24.17
N ILE A 42 -4.53 -10.89 23.13
CA ILE A 42 -5.89 -11.46 23.18
C ILE A 42 -5.81 -12.97 23.42
N GLY A 43 -4.93 -13.68 22.72
CA GLY A 43 -4.71 -15.11 22.94
C GLY A 43 -4.31 -15.42 24.39
N LEU A 44 -3.35 -14.67 24.94
CA LEU A 44 -2.95 -14.78 26.35
C LEU A 44 -4.09 -14.46 27.30
N ALA A 45 -4.87 -13.41 27.03
CA ALA A 45 -6.03 -13.05 27.87
C ALA A 45 -7.10 -14.14 27.86
N VAL A 46 -7.36 -14.77 26.71
CA VAL A 46 -8.26 -15.92 26.60
C VAL A 46 -7.72 -17.09 27.42
N ASP A 47 -6.43 -17.41 27.32
CA ASP A 47 -5.81 -18.48 28.12
C ASP A 47 -5.92 -18.19 29.62
N VAL A 48 -5.71 -16.96 30.08
CA VAL A 48 -5.87 -16.55 31.48
C VAL A 48 -7.31 -16.76 31.96
N VAL A 49 -8.30 -16.34 31.17
CA VAL A 49 -9.72 -16.43 31.56
C VAL A 49 -10.20 -17.88 31.57
N VAL A 50 -9.72 -18.71 30.64
CA VAL A 50 -10.16 -20.10 30.47
C VAL A 50 -9.40 -21.07 31.39
N LEU A 51 -8.08 -20.96 31.47
CA LEU A 51 -7.21 -21.89 32.23
C LEU A 51 -6.92 -21.44 33.66
N ARG A 52 -7.13 -20.15 33.99
CA ARG A 52 -6.91 -19.58 35.33
C ARG A 52 -5.52 -19.88 35.89
N GLU A 53 -5.43 -20.77 36.89
CA GLU A 53 -4.20 -21.15 37.60
C GLU A 53 -3.27 -22.04 36.77
N ASP A 54 -3.78 -22.66 35.69
CA ASP A 54 -2.97 -23.44 34.74
C ASP A 54 -2.53 -22.60 33.51
N SER A 55 -2.72 -21.27 33.55
CA SER A 55 -2.34 -20.41 32.44
C SER A 55 -0.81 -20.31 32.30
N LEU A 56 -0.33 -20.02 31.09
CA LEU A 56 1.10 -19.81 30.82
C LEU A 56 1.71 -18.73 31.74
N LEU A 57 0.93 -17.72 32.12
CA LEU A 57 1.36 -16.65 33.02
C LEU A 57 1.40 -17.09 34.50
N ALA A 58 0.56 -18.05 34.90
CA ALA A 58 0.63 -18.65 36.24
C ALA A 58 1.92 -19.46 36.41
N SER A 59 2.35 -20.17 35.37
CA SER A 59 3.64 -20.88 35.35
C SER A 59 4.87 -19.95 35.43
N MET A 60 4.69 -18.66 35.18
CA MET A 60 5.72 -17.61 35.31
C MET A 60 5.69 -16.89 36.67
N GLY A 61 4.82 -17.30 37.60
CA GLY A 61 4.81 -16.83 38.99
C GLY A 61 3.75 -15.79 39.35
N VAL A 62 2.77 -15.52 38.47
CA VAL A 62 1.61 -14.65 38.79
C VAL A 62 0.37 -15.53 38.86
N GLU A 63 0.04 -16.09 40.02
CA GLU A 63 -1.04 -17.08 40.14
C GLU A 63 -2.44 -16.47 40.05
N ASP A 64 -2.64 -15.23 40.52
CA ASP A 64 -3.97 -14.60 40.57
C ASP A 64 -4.40 -14.07 39.17
N PRO A 65 -5.52 -14.57 38.60
CA PRO A 65 -6.01 -14.15 37.29
C PRO A 65 -6.27 -12.65 37.18
N TRP A 66 -6.65 -11.97 38.27
CA TRP A 66 -6.85 -10.52 38.24
C TRP A 66 -5.54 -9.76 38.01
N HIS A 67 -4.46 -10.18 38.67
CA HIS A 67 -3.14 -9.59 38.49
C HIS A 67 -2.59 -9.85 37.08
N GLN A 68 -2.86 -11.03 36.50
CA GLN A 68 -2.53 -11.34 35.11
C GLN A 68 -3.25 -10.40 34.12
N LEU A 69 -4.54 -10.12 34.33
CA LEU A 69 -5.31 -9.21 33.47
C LEU A 69 -4.85 -7.75 33.60
N VAL A 70 -4.50 -7.30 34.81
CA VAL A 70 -3.92 -5.96 35.03
C VAL A 70 -2.58 -5.85 34.30
N LEU A 71 -1.71 -6.87 34.40
CA LEU A 71 -0.43 -6.91 33.68
C LEU A 71 -0.63 -6.85 32.15
N LEU A 72 -1.55 -7.65 31.60
CA LEU A 72 -1.87 -7.63 30.17
C LEU A 72 -2.45 -6.27 29.73
N SER A 73 -3.22 -5.60 30.58
CA SER A 73 -3.77 -4.27 30.29
C SER A 73 -2.66 -3.21 30.24
N VAL A 74 -1.73 -3.23 31.20
CA VAL A 74 -0.55 -2.36 31.21
C VAL A 74 0.33 -2.64 29.98
N LEU A 75 0.56 -3.91 29.65
CA LEU A 75 1.34 -4.30 28.49
C LEU A 75 0.66 -3.84 27.18
N THR A 76 -0.66 -3.95 27.09
CA THR A 76 -1.44 -3.46 25.94
C THR A 76 -1.28 -1.96 25.77
N PHE A 77 -1.39 -1.20 26.86
CA PHE A 77 -1.18 0.26 26.84
C PHE A 77 0.24 0.62 26.39
N LEU A 78 1.27 -0.09 26.89
CA LEU A 78 2.65 0.12 26.48
C LEU A 78 2.87 -0.21 25.00
N ILE A 79 2.30 -1.31 24.51
CA ILE A 79 2.40 -1.72 23.10
C ILE A 79 1.78 -0.68 22.19
N TRP A 80 0.58 -0.19 22.51
CA TRP A 80 -0.07 0.88 21.73
C TRP A 80 0.71 2.19 21.81
N GLY A 81 1.24 2.54 22.99
CA GLY A 81 2.11 3.72 23.14
C GLY A 81 3.37 3.63 22.27
N LEU A 82 4.03 2.48 22.22
CA LEU A 82 5.19 2.24 21.36
C LEU A 82 4.83 2.22 19.89
N GLU A 83 3.73 1.56 19.52
CA GLU A 83 3.20 1.51 18.16
C GLU A 83 2.97 2.93 17.62
N SER A 84 2.20 3.75 18.34
CA SER A 84 1.94 5.16 17.99
C SER A 84 3.20 6.03 17.97
N LEU A 85 4.16 5.79 18.87
CA LEU A 85 5.43 6.51 18.90
C LEU A 85 6.26 6.21 17.65
N PHE A 86 6.41 4.94 17.29
CA PHE A 86 7.13 4.55 16.08
C PHE A 86 6.39 4.97 14.80
N GLU A 87 5.06 5.02 14.82
CA GLU A 87 4.25 5.59 13.73
C GLU A 87 4.62 7.04 13.46
N TYR A 88 4.63 7.85 14.52
CA TYR A 88 5.03 9.24 14.42
C TYR A 88 6.45 9.39 13.86
N PHE A 89 7.41 8.61 14.38
CA PHE A 89 8.80 8.69 13.93
C PHE A 89 8.98 8.29 12.47
N TYR A 90 8.45 7.15 12.03
CA TYR A 90 8.61 6.78 10.62
C TYR A 90 7.87 7.77 9.72
N GLY A 91 6.70 8.28 10.15
CA GLY A 91 5.93 9.24 9.37
C GLY A 91 6.69 10.54 9.15
N VAL A 92 7.30 11.09 10.20
CA VAL A 92 8.16 12.28 10.10
C VAL A 92 9.37 12.02 9.21
N LEU A 93 10.04 10.87 9.35
CA LEU A 93 11.25 10.55 8.60
C LEU A 93 10.97 10.35 7.11
N TRP A 94 9.97 9.55 6.75
CA TRP A 94 9.61 9.28 5.34
C TRP A 94 9.10 10.54 4.63
N ARG A 95 8.22 11.33 5.27
CA ARG A 95 7.68 12.57 4.70
C ARG A 95 8.75 13.61 4.43
N ASN A 96 9.61 13.90 5.41
CA ASN A 96 10.68 14.89 5.22
C ASN A 96 11.72 14.40 4.22
N LEU A 97 12.03 13.10 4.19
CA LEU A 97 12.90 12.51 3.18
C LEU A 97 12.30 12.69 1.77
N ALA A 98 11.01 12.40 1.60
CA ALA A 98 10.32 12.53 0.33
C ALA A 98 10.37 13.97 -0.20
N GLN A 99 10.08 14.95 0.67
CA GLN A 99 10.16 16.38 0.34
C GLN A 99 11.58 16.85 0.02
N THR A 100 12.58 16.37 0.77
CA THR A 100 13.99 16.71 0.52
C THR A 100 14.44 16.19 -0.85
N VAL A 101 14.15 14.92 -1.15
CA VAL A 101 14.49 14.30 -2.45
C VAL A 101 13.71 14.97 -3.58
N GLN A 102 12.45 15.34 -3.37
CA GLN A 102 11.65 16.09 -4.36
C GLN A 102 12.30 17.44 -4.71
N HIS A 103 12.75 18.18 -3.68
CA HIS A 103 13.44 19.45 -3.84
C HIS A 103 14.74 19.30 -4.62
N GLU A 104 15.60 18.36 -4.22
CA GLU A 104 16.89 18.08 -4.87
C GLU A 104 16.67 17.66 -6.34
N LEU A 105 15.74 16.74 -6.61
CA LEU A 105 15.44 16.29 -7.97
C LEU A 105 14.96 17.44 -8.85
N ARG A 106 14.17 18.37 -8.32
CA ARG A 106 13.67 19.53 -9.08
C ARG A 106 14.81 20.48 -9.43
N LEU A 107 15.72 20.76 -8.49
CA LEU A 107 16.88 21.60 -8.73
C LEU A 107 17.84 20.96 -9.74
N ASP A 108 18.18 19.68 -9.55
CA ASP A 108 19.10 18.96 -10.45
C ASP A 108 18.55 18.84 -11.87
N THR A 109 17.24 18.57 -11.98
CA THR A 109 16.58 18.48 -13.29
C THR A 109 16.55 19.84 -13.97
N PHE A 110 16.24 20.92 -13.24
CA PHE A 110 16.20 22.26 -13.80
C PHE A 110 17.59 22.79 -14.18
N ASP A 111 18.62 22.52 -13.38
CA ASP A 111 20.01 22.82 -13.72
C ASP A 111 20.46 22.08 -14.98
N HIS A 112 20.12 20.79 -15.09
CA HIS A 112 20.42 20.00 -16.28
C HIS A 112 19.74 20.55 -17.54
N VAL A 113 18.48 21.00 -17.44
CA VAL A 113 17.73 21.61 -18.54
C VAL A 113 18.39 22.92 -18.98
N GLN A 114 18.80 23.78 -18.04
CA GLN A 114 19.46 25.06 -18.36
C GLN A 114 20.80 24.88 -19.11
N GLN A 115 21.49 23.77 -18.87
CA GLN A 115 22.77 23.46 -19.52
C GLN A 115 22.61 22.84 -20.92
N GLN A 116 21.39 22.59 -21.39
CA GLN A 116 21.14 22.07 -22.73
C GLN A 116 21.27 23.15 -23.80
N GLY A 117 21.79 22.78 -24.98
CA GLY A 117 21.86 23.67 -26.14
C GLY A 117 20.50 23.88 -26.81
N MET A 118 20.36 24.94 -27.61
CA MET A 118 19.09 25.28 -28.30
C MET A 118 18.52 24.12 -29.14
N ALA A 119 19.37 23.34 -29.82
CA ALA A 119 18.92 22.18 -30.60
C ALA A 119 18.15 21.13 -29.77
N TRP A 120 18.47 20.98 -28.48
CA TRP A 120 17.75 20.07 -27.59
C TRP A 120 16.32 20.56 -27.30
N PHE A 121 16.12 21.88 -27.23
CA PHE A 121 14.83 22.52 -27.05
C PHE A 121 13.99 22.52 -28.33
N ASP A 122 14.62 22.59 -29.51
CA ASP A 122 13.91 22.50 -30.79
C ASP A 122 13.30 21.10 -31.02
N GLU A 123 13.92 20.06 -30.45
CA GLU A 123 13.46 18.66 -30.53
C GLU A 123 12.39 18.29 -29.49
N ARG A 124 12.09 19.15 -28.51
CA ARG A 124 11.22 18.81 -27.35
C ARG A 124 10.15 19.85 -27.10
N GLN A 125 8.94 19.39 -26.78
CA GLN A 125 7.88 20.31 -26.41
C GLN A 125 8.11 20.84 -25.00
N LYS A 126 7.88 22.14 -24.78
CA LYS A 126 8.00 22.77 -23.45
C LYS A 126 7.11 22.06 -22.41
N GLY A 127 5.96 21.56 -22.84
CA GLY A 127 5.02 20.79 -22.00
C GLY A 127 5.64 19.52 -21.43
N ASP A 128 6.45 18.80 -22.22
CA ASP A 128 7.12 17.56 -21.77
C ASP A 128 8.10 17.84 -20.62
N ILE A 129 8.83 18.94 -20.71
CA ILE A 129 9.79 19.36 -19.68
C ILE A 129 9.05 19.73 -18.38
N LEU A 130 7.94 20.46 -18.51
CA LEU A 130 7.09 20.85 -17.37
C LEU A 130 6.42 19.64 -16.71
N ALA A 131 6.01 18.65 -17.49
CA ALA A 131 5.45 17.39 -16.99
C ALA A 131 6.49 16.63 -16.15
N ILE A 132 7.75 16.57 -16.59
CA ILE A 132 8.83 15.94 -15.81
C ILE A 132 9.06 16.70 -14.50
N LEU A 133 9.21 18.04 -14.56
CA LEU A 133 9.54 18.87 -13.40
C LEU A 133 8.43 18.91 -12.33
N ASN A 134 7.18 18.66 -12.73
CA ASN A 134 6.03 18.64 -11.84
C ASN A 134 5.55 17.21 -11.58
N ASP A 135 4.97 16.55 -12.58
CA ASP A 135 4.20 15.32 -12.40
C ASP A 135 5.09 14.13 -12.03
N ASP A 136 6.19 13.90 -12.77
CA ASP A 136 7.06 12.74 -12.53
C ASP A 136 7.82 12.87 -11.20
N ILE A 137 8.32 14.08 -10.89
CA ILE A 137 8.96 14.36 -9.59
C ILE A 137 7.95 14.21 -8.44
N ASN A 138 6.71 14.68 -8.61
CA ASN A 138 5.67 14.50 -7.60
C ASN A 138 5.25 13.03 -7.45
N GLN A 139 5.32 12.22 -8.50
CA GLN A 139 5.08 10.77 -8.40
C GLN A 139 6.16 10.08 -7.58
N LEU A 140 7.43 10.44 -7.79
CA LEU A 140 8.55 9.92 -6.99
C LEU A 140 8.42 10.32 -5.52
N GLU A 141 8.00 11.55 -5.24
CA GLU A 141 7.72 12.00 -3.87
C GLU A 141 6.63 11.16 -3.21
N ARG A 142 5.48 10.97 -3.86
CA ARG A 142 4.38 10.15 -3.31
C ARG A 142 4.81 8.71 -3.04
N PHE A 143 5.66 8.15 -3.91
CA PHE A 143 6.22 6.83 -3.70
C PHE A 143 7.09 6.79 -2.44
N LEU A 144 7.92 7.80 -2.18
CA LEU A 144 8.76 7.86 -0.98
C LEU A 144 7.98 8.19 0.29
N ASP A 145 6.96 9.05 0.21
CA ASP A 145 6.10 9.43 1.34
C ASP A 145 5.31 8.22 1.87
N LYS A 146 4.66 7.48 0.96
CA LYS A 146 3.75 6.38 1.34
C LYS A 146 4.19 5.02 0.82
N GLY A 147 4.39 4.91 -0.49
CA GLY A 147 4.61 3.63 -1.17
C GLY A 147 5.78 2.81 -0.61
N ALA A 148 6.87 3.46 -0.23
CA ALA A 148 8.03 2.81 0.38
C ALA A 148 7.71 2.22 1.75
N ASN A 149 7.01 2.98 2.60
CA ASN A 149 6.56 2.52 3.91
C ASN A 149 5.52 1.40 3.78
N ASP A 150 4.54 1.54 2.88
CA ASP A 150 3.50 0.54 2.66
C ASP A 150 4.11 -0.80 2.23
N LEU A 151 5.12 -0.78 1.33
CA LEU A 151 5.84 -1.98 0.92
C LEU A 151 6.56 -2.66 2.09
N LEU A 152 7.18 -1.87 2.98
CA LEU A 152 7.83 -2.38 4.19
C LEU A 152 6.82 -2.99 5.17
N GLN A 153 5.69 -2.32 5.39
CA GLN A 153 4.63 -2.80 6.28
C GLN A 153 4.00 -4.10 5.77
N VAL A 154 3.64 -4.18 4.49
CA VAL A 154 3.11 -5.39 3.86
C VAL A 154 4.13 -6.53 3.96
N SER A 155 5.39 -6.29 3.61
CA SER A 155 6.45 -7.30 3.67
C SER A 155 6.67 -7.80 5.10
N THR A 156 6.72 -6.89 6.07
CA THR A 156 6.88 -7.24 7.49
C THR A 156 5.69 -8.03 8.00
N THR A 157 4.47 -7.67 7.60
CA THR A 157 3.24 -8.42 7.94
C THR A 157 3.33 -9.85 7.46
N VAL A 158 3.65 -10.06 6.19
CA VAL A 158 3.73 -11.41 5.60
C VAL A 158 4.80 -12.25 6.31
N ILE A 159 5.97 -11.67 6.60
CA ILE A 159 7.07 -12.38 7.27
C ILE A 159 6.70 -12.72 8.73
N VAL A 160 6.24 -11.74 9.52
CA VAL A 160 5.93 -11.92 10.95
C VAL A 160 4.73 -12.84 11.13
N VAL A 161 3.62 -12.58 10.44
CA VAL A 161 2.42 -13.40 10.56
C VAL A 161 2.69 -14.81 10.01
N GLY A 162 3.38 -14.93 8.87
CA GLY A 162 3.78 -16.23 8.34
C GLY A 162 4.63 -17.04 9.32
N ALA A 163 5.61 -16.40 9.97
CA ALA A 163 6.43 -17.03 10.99
C ALA A 163 5.59 -17.47 12.21
N VAL A 164 4.71 -16.61 12.74
CA VAL A 164 3.83 -16.94 13.87
C VAL A 164 2.93 -18.13 13.54
N PHE A 165 2.34 -18.18 12.35
CA PHE A 165 1.48 -19.29 11.93
C PHE A 165 2.27 -20.61 11.85
N LEU A 166 3.46 -20.59 11.26
CA LEU A 166 4.31 -21.78 11.16
C LEU A 166 4.76 -22.30 12.53
N LEU A 167 5.02 -21.40 13.49
CA LEU A 167 5.40 -21.76 14.86
C LEU A 167 4.23 -22.36 15.66
N ILE A 168 3.01 -21.86 15.47
CA ILE A 168 1.83 -22.34 16.19
C ILE A 168 1.28 -23.63 15.57
N SER A 169 1.02 -23.63 14.27
CA SER A 169 0.51 -24.80 13.54
C SER A 169 0.79 -24.68 12.05
N TRP A 170 1.73 -25.49 11.56
CA TRP A 170 2.07 -25.56 10.14
C TRP A 170 0.88 -25.96 9.26
N GLN A 171 -0.07 -26.75 9.80
CA GLN A 171 -1.27 -27.17 9.09
C GLN A 171 -2.17 -25.96 8.85
N VAL A 172 -2.48 -25.18 9.88
CA VAL A 172 -3.32 -23.98 9.75
C VAL A 172 -2.60 -22.90 8.91
N ALA A 173 -1.28 -22.79 9.07
CA ALA A 173 -0.43 -21.89 8.26
C ALA A 173 -0.60 -22.11 6.76
N LEU A 174 -0.58 -23.36 6.31
CA LEU A 174 -0.68 -23.68 4.89
C LEU A 174 -1.98 -23.16 4.28
N PHE A 175 -3.11 -23.37 4.97
CA PHE A 175 -4.42 -22.92 4.49
C PHE A 175 -4.61 -21.41 4.60
N ALA A 176 -4.04 -20.77 5.62
CA ALA A 176 -4.10 -19.32 5.78
C ALA A 176 -3.27 -18.58 4.72
N VAL A 177 -2.15 -19.16 4.29
CA VAL A 177 -1.24 -18.58 3.28
C VAL A 177 -1.68 -18.90 1.85
N LEU A 178 -2.43 -19.98 1.62
CA LEU A 178 -2.85 -20.44 0.29
C LEU A 178 -3.58 -19.39 -0.57
N PRO A 179 -4.43 -18.49 -0.02
CA PRO A 179 -5.00 -17.40 -0.79
C PRO A 179 -3.98 -16.37 -1.30
N ILE A 180 -2.83 -16.21 -0.64
CA ILE A 180 -1.85 -15.16 -0.96
C ILE A 180 -1.26 -15.35 -2.38
N PRO A 181 -0.72 -16.53 -2.77
CA PRO A 181 -0.29 -16.76 -4.15
C PRO A 181 -1.39 -16.51 -5.19
N ILE A 182 -2.64 -16.87 -4.88
CA ILE A 182 -3.80 -16.67 -5.76
C ILE A 182 -4.07 -15.17 -5.94
N ILE A 183 -4.03 -14.40 -4.85
CA ILE A 183 -4.18 -12.94 -4.86
C ILE A 183 -3.06 -12.29 -5.66
N VAL A 184 -1.81 -12.70 -5.44
CA VAL A 184 -0.64 -12.16 -6.16
C VAL A 184 -0.76 -12.45 -7.66
N TRP A 185 -1.03 -13.70 -8.03
CA TRP A 185 -1.23 -14.09 -9.43
C TRP A 185 -2.42 -13.36 -10.07
N GLY A 186 -3.55 -13.28 -9.35
CA GLY A 186 -4.74 -12.54 -9.76
C GLY A 186 -4.46 -11.05 -9.96
N SER A 187 -3.62 -10.46 -9.11
CA SER A 187 -3.19 -9.05 -9.19
C SER A 187 -2.35 -8.79 -10.43
N PHE A 188 -1.38 -9.65 -10.76
CA PHE A 188 -0.62 -9.53 -12.00
C PHE A 188 -1.49 -9.66 -13.25
N ARG A 189 -2.45 -10.59 -13.24
CA ARG A 189 -3.38 -10.77 -14.36
C ARG A 189 -4.35 -9.60 -14.49
N TYR A 190 -4.82 -9.08 -13.37
CA TYR A 190 -5.64 -7.88 -13.29
C TYR A 190 -4.88 -6.67 -13.84
N GLN A 191 -3.65 -6.42 -13.38
CA GLN A 191 -2.82 -5.32 -13.83
C GLN A 191 -2.59 -5.35 -15.36
N ARG A 192 -2.22 -6.51 -15.91
CA ARG A 192 -2.06 -6.69 -17.37
C ARG A 192 -3.34 -6.45 -18.17
N SER A 193 -4.50 -6.73 -17.59
CA SER A 193 -5.80 -6.49 -18.22
C SER A 193 -6.23 -5.02 -18.11
N LEU A 194 -5.90 -4.37 -16.99
CA LEU A 194 -6.33 -3.02 -16.68
C LEU A 194 -5.46 -1.95 -17.37
N GLU A 195 -4.17 -2.22 -17.54
CA GLU A 195 -3.20 -1.33 -18.21
C GLU A 195 -3.67 -0.80 -19.58
N PRO A 196 -4.09 -1.63 -20.56
CA PRO A 196 -4.56 -1.12 -21.85
C PRO A 196 -5.85 -0.30 -21.75
N ARG A 197 -6.69 -0.53 -20.73
CA ARG A 197 -7.93 0.23 -20.52
C ARG A 197 -7.65 1.62 -19.97
N TYR A 198 -6.73 1.74 -19.03
CA TYR A 198 -6.26 3.06 -18.57
C TYR A 198 -5.47 3.80 -19.65
N ALA A 199 -4.73 3.10 -20.51
CA ALA A 199 -4.12 3.71 -21.68
C ALA A 199 -5.18 4.35 -22.59
N ARG A 200 -6.27 3.64 -22.90
CA ARG A 200 -7.40 4.19 -23.68
C ARG A 200 -8.06 5.40 -23.00
N VAL A 201 -8.24 5.35 -21.67
CA VAL A 201 -8.78 6.50 -20.90
C VAL A 201 -7.85 7.70 -21.04
N ARG A 202 -6.54 7.51 -20.93
CA ARG A 202 -5.54 8.58 -21.07
C ARG A 202 -5.50 9.15 -22.49
N ASP A 203 -5.59 8.30 -23.51
CA ASP A 203 -5.66 8.75 -24.91
C ASP A 203 -6.93 9.56 -25.20
N ALA A 204 -8.09 9.11 -24.70
CA ALA A 204 -9.35 9.83 -24.85
C ALA A 204 -9.33 11.18 -24.11
N ALA A 205 -8.76 11.22 -22.89
CA ALA A 205 -8.55 12.47 -22.17
C ALA A 205 -7.62 13.43 -22.92
N GLY A 206 -6.53 12.92 -23.50
CA GLY A 206 -5.60 13.71 -24.31
C GLY A 206 -6.27 14.35 -25.52
N ARG A 207 -7.09 13.59 -26.28
CA ARG A 207 -7.88 14.13 -27.39
C ARG A 207 -8.86 15.21 -26.95
N MET A 208 -9.56 14.99 -25.84
CA MET A 208 -10.50 15.96 -25.29
C MET A 208 -9.79 17.25 -24.86
N ASN A 209 -8.66 17.15 -24.15
CA ASN A 209 -7.87 18.30 -23.74
C ASN A 209 -7.32 19.08 -24.94
N ALA A 210 -6.85 18.39 -25.99
CA ALA A 210 -6.36 19.04 -27.20
C ALA A 210 -7.48 19.81 -27.95
N LEU A 211 -8.71 19.29 -27.98
CA LEU A 211 -9.85 20.03 -28.55
C LEU A 211 -10.15 21.27 -27.72
N LEU A 212 -10.27 21.12 -26.40
CA LEU A 212 -10.56 22.24 -25.50
C LEU A 212 -9.48 23.33 -25.57
N GLU A 213 -8.20 22.97 -25.64
CA GLU A 213 -7.10 23.92 -25.78
C GLU A 213 -7.19 24.70 -27.10
N ASN A 214 -7.51 24.02 -28.20
CA ASN A 214 -7.71 24.67 -29.50
C ASN A 214 -8.90 25.62 -29.50
N ASP A 215 -10.05 25.19 -28.95
CA ASP A 215 -11.27 26.00 -28.93
C ASP A 215 -11.12 27.22 -28.02
N LEU A 216 -10.48 27.07 -26.86
CA LEU A 216 -10.22 28.18 -25.94
C LEU A 216 -9.19 29.17 -26.50
N SER A 217 -8.12 28.68 -27.13
CA SER A 217 -7.13 29.54 -27.78
C SER A 217 -7.71 30.25 -29.01
N GLY A 218 -8.66 29.60 -29.70
CA GLY A 218 -9.34 30.08 -30.89
C GLY A 218 -10.70 30.73 -30.65
N MET A 219 -11.04 31.08 -29.39
CA MET A 219 -12.41 31.46 -29.01
C MET A 219 -12.98 32.64 -29.83
N SER A 220 -12.13 33.60 -30.20
CA SER A 220 -12.53 34.72 -31.05
C SER A 220 -13.00 34.27 -32.44
N THR A 221 -12.39 33.22 -32.98
CA THR A 221 -12.78 32.62 -34.26
C THR A 221 -14.12 31.91 -34.10
N VAL A 222 -14.27 31.08 -33.06
CA VAL A 222 -15.53 30.37 -32.78
C VAL A 222 -16.71 31.34 -32.68
N GLN A 223 -16.54 32.44 -31.92
CA GLN A 223 -17.58 33.47 -31.77
C GLN A 223 -17.84 34.25 -33.07
N SER A 224 -16.78 34.58 -33.83
CA SER A 224 -16.94 35.33 -35.09
C SER A 224 -17.75 34.57 -36.14
N PHE A 225 -17.70 33.24 -36.12
CA PHE A 225 -18.47 32.36 -36.99
C PHE A 225 -19.77 31.84 -36.33
N THR A 226 -20.07 32.25 -35.10
CA THR A 226 -21.25 31.78 -34.33
C THR A 226 -21.31 30.24 -34.25
N ALA A 227 -20.15 29.61 -34.10
CA ALA A 227 -19.96 28.16 -34.17
C ALA A 227 -20.00 27.47 -32.80
N GLU A 228 -20.47 28.14 -31.74
CA GLU A 228 -20.42 27.62 -30.36
C GLU A 228 -21.16 26.30 -30.20
N ALA A 229 -22.34 26.16 -30.81
CA ALA A 229 -23.11 24.93 -30.77
C ALA A 229 -22.42 23.78 -31.54
N HIS A 230 -21.67 24.11 -32.59
CA HIS A 230 -20.92 23.13 -33.37
C HIS A 230 -19.74 22.57 -32.57
N GLU A 231 -18.95 23.45 -31.94
CA GLU A 231 -17.83 23.02 -31.09
C GLU A 231 -18.30 22.27 -29.85
N LEU A 232 -19.43 22.68 -29.25
CA LEU A 232 -20.03 21.93 -28.15
C LEU A 232 -20.38 20.49 -28.56
N ALA A 233 -20.95 20.29 -29.75
CA ALA A 233 -21.25 18.95 -30.26
C ALA A 233 -19.98 18.11 -30.49
N ARG A 234 -18.87 18.72 -30.93
CA ARG A 234 -17.58 18.04 -31.07
C ARG A 234 -17.01 17.63 -29.70
N VAL A 235 -17.10 18.50 -28.70
CA VAL A 235 -16.74 18.19 -27.31
C VAL A 235 -17.60 17.05 -26.76
N GLU A 236 -18.91 17.07 -27.02
CA GLU A 236 -19.84 16.02 -26.57
C GLU A 236 -19.43 14.63 -27.10
N VAL A 237 -19.07 14.52 -28.38
CA VAL A 237 -18.60 13.26 -28.99
C VAL A 237 -17.34 12.73 -28.31
N LEU A 238 -16.33 13.59 -28.06
CA LEU A 238 -15.09 13.17 -27.39
C LEU A 238 -15.31 12.85 -25.91
N SER A 239 -16.17 13.62 -25.25
CA SER A 239 -16.56 13.39 -23.86
C SER A 239 -17.28 12.05 -23.70
N GLU A 240 -18.13 11.66 -24.65
CA GLU A 240 -18.77 10.34 -24.67
C GLU A 240 -17.79 9.18 -24.85
N ASP A 241 -16.80 9.31 -25.74
CA ASP A 241 -15.72 8.30 -25.87
C ASP A 241 -14.89 8.19 -24.59
N TYR A 242 -14.53 9.34 -23.97
CA TYR A 242 -13.86 9.37 -22.68
C TYR A 242 -14.70 8.71 -21.57
N ARG A 243 -16.01 8.97 -21.54
CA ARG A 243 -16.96 8.36 -20.61
C ARG A 243 -17.08 6.85 -20.83
N ALA A 244 -17.13 6.40 -22.08
CA ALA A 244 -17.19 4.98 -22.43
C ALA A 244 -15.91 4.23 -22.02
N ALA A 245 -14.73 4.81 -22.30
CA ALA A 245 -13.44 4.27 -21.88
C ALA A 245 -13.35 4.14 -20.35
N ASN A 246 -13.80 5.17 -19.62
CA ASN A 246 -13.86 5.12 -18.16
C ASN A 246 -14.80 4.02 -17.65
N ARG A 247 -16.00 3.87 -18.21
CA ARG A 247 -16.94 2.81 -17.81
C ARG A 247 -16.33 1.42 -17.94
N GLU A 248 -15.53 1.17 -18.97
CA GLU A 248 -14.84 -0.11 -19.16
C GLU A 248 -13.76 -0.34 -18.09
N ALA A 249 -12.93 0.67 -17.81
CA ALA A 249 -11.90 0.61 -16.79
C ALA A 249 -12.50 0.44 -15.38
N ILE A 250 -13.56 1.20 -15.05
CA ILE A 250 -14.26 1.16 -13.76
C ILE A 250 -14.82 -0.23 -13.48
N ARG A 251 -15.44 -0.89 -14.47
CA ARG A 251 -16.03 -2.21 -14.26
C ARG A 251 -15.00 -3.23 -13.77
N LEU A 252 -13.81 -3.21 -14.35
CA LEU A 252 -12.73 -4.10 -13.95
C LEU A 252 -12.13 -3.66 -12.59
N SER A 253 -11.92 -2.35 -12.43
CA SER A 253 -11.32 -1.79 -11.21
C SER A 253 -12.16 -2.02 -9.96
N ALA A 254 -13.47 -1.78 -10.06
CA ALA A 254 -14.40 -1.97 -8.95
C ALA A 254 -14.52 -3.44 -8.50
N ALA A 255 -14.21 -4.41 -9.37
CA ALA A 255 -14.27 -5.83 -9.04
C ALA A 255 -13.05 -6.32 -8.22
N PHE A 256 -11.92 -5.59 -8.26
CA PHE A 256 -10.66 -6.04 -7.66
C PHE A 256 -10.73 -6.18 -6.14
N THR A 257 -11.15 -5.11 -5.45
CA THR A 257 -11.24 -5.11 -3.98
C THR A 257 -12.23 -6.15 -3.44
N PRO A 258 -13.46 -6.31 -3.98
CA PRO A 258 -14.36 -7.39 -3.57
C PRO A 258 -13.78 -8.80 -3.80
N LEU A 259 -13.11 -9.05 -4.93
CA LEU A 259 -12.51 -10.36 -5.21
C LEU A 259 -11.41 -10.71 -4.22
N ILE A 260 -10.54 -9.76 -3.89
CA ILE A 260 -9.51 -9.93 -2.86
C ILE A 260 -10.16 -10.19 -1.50
N ARG A 261 -11.22 -9.45 -1.15
CA ARG A 261 -11.96 -9.66 0.09
C ARG A 261 -12.55 -11.07 0.18
N MET A 262 -13.06 -11.63 -0.92
CA MET A 262 -13.55 -13.01 -0.96
C MET A 262 -12.42 -14.03 -0.81
N ALA A 263 -11.27 -13.81 -1.45
CA ALA A 263 -10.12 -14.69 -1.31
C ALA A 263 -9.61 -14.74 0.13
N ILE A 264 -9.56 -13.60 0.81
CA ILE A 264 -9.11 -13.56 2.21
C ILE A 264 -10.17 -14.15 3.15
N LEU A 265 -11.47 -13.99 2.83
CA LEU A 265 -12.56 -14.64 3.59
C LEU A 265 -12.40 -16.16 3.57
N VAL A 266 -12.02 -16.75 2.43
CA VAL A 266 -11.74 -18.19 2.32
C VAL A 266 -10.60 -18.58 3.27
N GLY A 267 -9.51 -17.80 3.32
CA GLY A 267 -8.41 -18.02 4.27
C GLY A 267 -8.85 -17.93 5.72
N PHE A 268 -9.63 -16.90 6.06
CA PHE A 268 -10.21 -16.70 7.39
C PHE A 268 -11.11 -17.88 7.80
N THR A 269 -12.03 -18.30 6.94
CA THR A 269 -12.93 -19.43 7.20
C THR A 269 -12.15 -20.73 7.34
N ALA A 270 -11.11 -20.95 6.54
CA ALA A 270 -10.25 -22.12 6.66
C ALA A 270 -9.50 -22.13 8.01
N THR A 271 -8.93 -21.00 8.45
CA THR A 271 -8.31 -20.87 9.77
C THR A 271 -9.31 -21.13 10.89
N LEU A 272 -10.53 -20.59 10.78
CA LEU A 272 -11.59 -20.76 11.77
C LEU A 272 -12.02 -22.22 11.90
N LEU A 273 -12.25 -22.91 10.77
CA LEU A 273 -12.71 -24.31 10.78
C LEU A 273 -11.60 -25.27 11.19
N LEU A 274 -10.43 -25.19 10.57
CA LEU A 274 -9.32 -26.11 10.85
C LEU A 274 -8.69 -25.85 12.22
N GLY A 275 -8.47 -24.58 12.56
CA GLY A 275 -7.99 -24.19 13.88
C GLY A 275 -8.97 -24.61 14.98
N GLY A 276 -10.28 -24.40 14.76
CA GLY A 276 -11.32 -24.83 15.69
C GLY A 276 -11.36 -26.36 15.85
N TRP A 277 -11.25 -27.10 14.74
CA TRP A 277 -11.20 -28.57 14.79
C TRP A 277 -9.99 -29.09 15.58
N LEU A 278 -8.79 -28.55 15.33
CA LEU A 278 -7.58 -28.94 16.05
C LEU A 278 -7.66 -28.62 17.55
N THR A 279 -8.33 -27.53 17.92
CA THR A 279 -8.60 -27.19 19.32
C THR A 279 -9.60 -28.15 19.96
N LEU A 280 -10.65 -28.58 19.23
CA LEU A 280 -11.59 -29.59 19.73
C LEU A 280 -10.95 -30.97 19.92
N GLU A 281 -9.96 -31.32 19.08
CA GLU A 281 -9.14 -32.54 19.25
C GLU A 281 -8.10 -32.42 20.36
N GLY A 282 -7.94 -31.25 20.99
CA GLY A 282 -6.97 -30.99 22.06
C GLY A 282 -5.52 -30.86 21.57
N THR A 283 -5.29 -30.79 20.26
CA THR A 283 -3.93 -30.62 19.68
C THR A 283 -3.46 -29.17 19.69
N LEU A 284 -4.39 -28.21 19.77
CA LEU A 284 -4.13 -26.77 19.74
C LEU A 284 -4.79 -26.07 20.94
N ALA A 285 -4.02 -25.29 21.70
CA ALA A 285 -4.55 -24.49 22.81
C ALA A 285 -5.55 -23.43 22.33
N ILE A 286 -6.53 -23.10 23.18
CA ILE A 286 -7.61 -22.16 22.83
C ILE A 286 -7.11 -20.71 22.64
N GLY A 287 -6.10 -20.28 23.39
CA GLY A 287 -5.42 -19.01 23.17
C GLY A 287 -4.67 -18.99 21.84
N ALA A 288 -3.97 -20.07 21.49
CA ALA A 288 -3.27 -20.20 20.21
C ALA A 288 -4.25 -20.15 19.02
N TYR A 289 -5.41 -20.79 19.12
CA TYR A 289 -6.50 -20.65 18.14
C TYR A 289 -6.97 -19.20 18.02
N SER A 290 -7.19 -18.52 19.15
CA SER A 290 -7.60 -17.12 19.17
C SER A 290 -6.58 -16.21 18.48
N VAL A 291 -5.28 -16.42 18.72
CA VAL A 291 -4.19 -15.71 18.01
C VAL A 291 -4.33 -15.89 16.50
N LEU A 292 -4.46 -17.13 16.03
CA LEU A 292 -4.52 -17.43 14.59
C LEU A 292 -5.73 -16.75 13.92
N VAL A 293 -6.90 -16.76 14.56
CA VAL A 293 -8.11 -16.12 14.03
C VAL A 293 -7.92 -14.61 13.91
N PHE A 294 -7.46 -13.93 14.97
CA PHE A 294 -7.28 -12.47 14.97
C PHE A 294 -6.11 -12.02 14.09
N MET A 295 -5.02 -12.79 14.01
CA MET A 295 -3.92 -12.51 13.09
C MET A 295 -4.33 -12.69 11.63
N THR A 296 -5.20 -13.65 11.32
CA THR A 296 -5.75 -13.78 9.96
C THR A 296 -6.51 -12.52 9.59
N GLN A 297 -7.26 -11.91 10.52
CA GLN A 297 -7.94 -10.61 10.28
C GLN A 297 -6.96 -9.48 9.94
N ARG A 298 -5.79 -9.42 10.60
CA ARG A 298 -4.75 -8.44 10.31
C ARG A 298 -4.12 -8.63 8.92
N LEU A 299 -4.03 -9.87 8.44
CA LEU A 299 -3.69 -10.17 7.04
C LEU A 299 -4.76 -9.70 6.03
N LEU A 300 -6.02 -9.55 6.45
CA LEU A 300 -7.10 -9.03 5.58
C LEU A 300 -7.03 -7.51 5.41
N TRP A 301 -6.39 -6.81 6.36
CA TRP A 301 -6.37 -5.35 6.49
C TRP A 301 -4.98 -4.68 6.34
N PRO A 302 -4.10 -5.10 5.40
CA PRO A 302 -2.96 -4.28 4.99
C PRO A 302 -3.22 -3.52 3.67
N LEU A 303 -4.45 -3.55 3.12
CA LEU A 303 -4.83 -3.03 1.79
C LEU A 303 -6.07 -2.15 1.83
#